data_AF-A0A8H8UZ88-F1
#
_entry.id   AF-A0A8H8UZ88-F1
#
_cell.length_a   1.000
_cell.length_b   1.000
_cell.length_c   1.000
_cell.angle_alpha   90.00
_cell.angle_beta   90.00
_cell.angle_gamma   90.00
#
_symmetry.space_group_name_H-M   'P 1'
#
loop_
_entity.id
_entity.type
_entity.pdbx_description
1 polymer ?
#
loop_
_entity_poly.entity_id
_entity_poly.type
_entity_poly.pdbx_seq_one_letter_code
_entity_poly.pdbx_strand_id
1 'polypeptide(L)'
;MVQPQAEIDFEKLVTFLLDRGAVPDAEGVRMLKTMGLQTPRMTRLLTTSGPAKRSVLVVSNPEEAEGHLSLSLFWADELGSRNEGSLPPYWARLQGSELLLEKAAEPVVEEEPAEIPDTAGESSEKPGDIKTDPSDAEKEAPPPPFPAINTPAHWGAEDSKSRLPVRLFLGSTGLEDAKIETLDGSDVYGSFRIEHLKFQYSGATCNMNIWFAAGAVTTLGEYHKGLWKYSIPMDVMRFAQKDTMPHGTLVWLGLLEEEETPMMVARREAKVKAVHEQRHKEFLDGIRQRELEKNMPEAMRQQAQRSRQMASAQAMLQKQRDEQRERQEEEFRKKELALTSHRVTQAIVSSACLEYLKKEGYVPTSVNVQQICEGILYKMLFEEEFASRMCKVLDGWMGWGEVGVMNDRHLDELKEDVAAFCFAGVILGVIGERAKSAETWAGSDLAECQRVFRSVYLG
;
A
#
# COMPACT_ATOMS: atom_id res chain seq x y z
N MET A 1 -9.73 -13.43 54.82
CA MET A 1 -8.80 -12.34 55.22
C MET A 1 -8.92 -11.28 54.15
N VAL A 2 -9.40 -10.08 54.49
CA VAL A 2 -9.43 -8.95 53.55
C VAL A 2 -8.01 -8.37 53.55
N GLN A 3 -7.30 -8.48 52.43
CA GLN A 3 -6.01 -7.81 52.28
C GLN A 3 -6.25 -6.30 52.23
N PRO A 4 -5.44 -5.48 52.91
CA PRO A 4 -5.56 -4.03 52.82
C PRO A 4 -5.26 -3.59 51.38
N GLN A 5 -6.03 -2.62 50.88
CA GLN A 5 -5.80 -2.06 49.55
C GLN A 5 -4.43 -1.39 49.50
N ALA A 6 -3.63 -1.71 48.48
CA ALA A 6 -2.33 -1.11 48.24
C ALA A 6 -2.44 -0.03 47.16
N GLU A 7 -1.85 1.15 47.41
CA GLU A 7 -1.70 2.16 46.37
C GLU A 7 -0.55 1.78 45.44
N ILE A 8 -0.84 1.63 44.15
CA ILE A 8 0.11 1.18 43.14
C ILE A 8 0.01 2.11 41.91
N ASP A 9 1.15 2.31 41.25
CA ASP A 9 1.21 2.96 39.95
C ASP A 9 0.51 2.10 38.88
N PHE A 10 -0.52 2.66 38.26
CA PHE A 10 -1.37 1.91 37.33
C PHE A 10 -0.62 1.47 36.07
N GLU A 11 0.28 2.32 35.55
CA GLU A 11 1.08 1.98 34.39
C GLU A 11 1.97 0.78 34.69
N LYS A 12 2.67 0.80 35.83
CA LYS A 12 3.54 -0.31 36.26
C LYS A 12 2.77 -1.60 36.46
N LEU A 13 1.59 -1.54 37.10
CA LEU A 13 0.74 -2.72 37.31
C LEU A 13 0.31 -3.32 35.97
N VAL A 14 -0.21 -2.51 35.07
CA VAL A 14 -0.65 -2.97 33.76
C VAL A 14 0.51 -3.52 32.96
N THR A 15 1.64 -2.81 32.86
CA THR A 15 2.84 -3.30 32.17
C THR A 15 3.28 -4.64 32.73
N PHE A 16 3.33 -4.80 34.06
CA PHE A 16 3.66 -6.08 34.70
C PHE A 16 2.70 -7.21 34.32
N LEU A 17 1.39 -6.94 34.24
CA LEU A 17 0.39 -7.95 33.88
C LEU A 17 0.44 -8.29 32.38
N LEU A 18 0.61 -7.30 31.51
CA LEU A 18 0.82 -7.51 30.07
C LEU A 18 2.12 -8.29 29.82
N ASP A 19 3.17 -7.98 30.57
CA ASP A 19 4.43 -8.72 30.59
C ASP A 19 4.26 -10.16 31.05
N ARG A 20 3.13 -10.52 31.67
CA ARG A 20 2.81 -11.88 32.09
C ARG A 20 1.78 -12.56 31.17
N GLY A 21 1.45 -11.93 30.04
CA GLY A 21 0.54 -12.49 29.05
C GLY A 21 -0.94 -12.17 29.30
N ALA A 22 -1.23 -11.20 30.17
CA ALA A 22 -2.56 -10.60 30.21
C ALA A 22 -2.82 -9.81 28.92
N VAL A 23 -4.07 -9.81 28.47
CA VAL A 23 -4.53 -9.13 27.25
C VAL A 23 -5.64 -8.15 27.63
N PRO A 24 -5.62 -6.91 27.11
CA PRO A 24 -6.65 -5.93 27.43
C PRO A 24 -8.03 -6.37 26.91
N ASP A 25 -9.05 -6.21 27.76
CA ASP A 25 -10.44 -6.38 27.37
C ASP A 25 -10.96 -5.08 26.75
N ALA A 26 -11.16 -5.09 25.43
CA ALA A 26 -11.51 -3.88 24.69
C ALA A 26 -12.78 -3.18 25.20
N GLU A 27 -13.79 -3.96 25.59
CA GLU A 27 -15.06 -3.41 26.04
C GLU A 27 -14.92 -2.74 27.40
N GLY A 28 -14.32 -3.43 28.38
CA GLY A 28 -14.19 -2.87 29.72
C GLY A 28 -13.15 -1.76 29.83
N VAL A 29 -12.06 -1.79 29.05
CA VAL A 29 -11.12 -0.66 28.98
C VAL A 29 -11.79 0.57 28.38
N ARG A 30 -12.57 0.41 27.30
CA ARG A 30 -13.34 1.51 26.72
C ARG A 30 -14.37 2.06 27.71
N MET A 31 -15.01 1.19 28.49
CA MET A 31 -15.95 1.59 29.54
C MET A 31 -15.25 2.40 30.65
N LEU A 32 -14.04 1.98 31.06
CA LEU A 32 -13.24 2.73 32.02
C LEU A 32 -12.86 4.11 31.49
N LYS A 33 -12.48 4.21 30.20
CA LYS A 33 -12.18 5.48 29.56
C LYS A 33 -13.39 6.43 29.53
N THR A 34 -14.59 5.93 29.23
CA THR A 34 -15.78 6.78 29.07
C THR A 34 -16.46 7.13 30.39
N MET A 35 -16.51 6.21 31.35
CA MET A 35 -17.22 6.39 32.62
C MET A 35 -16.28 6.81 33.77
N GLY A 36 -14.97 6.63 33.62
CA GLY A 36 -13.99 6.96 34.65
C GLY A 36 -14.27 6.23 35.96
N LEU A 37 -14.33 6.97 37.07
CA LEU A 37 -14.62 6.41 38.40
C LEU A 37 -16.03 5.84 38.56
N GLN A 38 -16.96 6.15 37.64
CA GLN A 38 -18.33 5.62 37.65
C GLN A 38 -18.46 4.28 36.93
N THR A 39 -17.34 3.69 36.50
CA THR A 39 -17.33 2.39 35.82
C THR A 39 -17.94 1.31 36.72
N PRO A 40 -18.87 0.50 36.21
CA PRO A 40 -19.54 -0.52 37.01
C PRO A 40 -18.55 -1.51 37.66
N ARG A 41 -18.87 -1.94 38.88
CA ARG A 41 -18.15 -3.00 39.56
C ARG A 41 -18.14 -4.26 38.69
N MET A 42 -17.05 -5.02 38.76
CA MET A 42 -16.84 -6.25 37.99
C MET A 42 -16.58 -6.04 36.49
N THR A 43 -16.38 -4.79 36.04
CA THR A 43 -15.90 -4.50 34.68
C THR A 43 -14.49 -5.05 34.50
N ARG A 44 -14.30 -5.91 33.49
CA ARG A 44 -13.02 -6.58 33.21
C ARG A 44 -12.12 -5.63 32.44
N LEU A 45 -10.89 -5.42 32.90
CA LEU A 45 -9.91 -4.59 32.21
C LEU A 45 -8.86 -5.44 31.49
N LEU A 46 -8.39 -6.51 32.13
CA LEU A 46 -7.43 -7.45 31.57
C LEU A 46 -7.95 -8.89 31.68
N THR A 47 -7.67 -9.71 30.68
CA THR A 47 -8.05 -11.13 30.61
C THR A 47 -6.87 -12.02 30.26
N THR A 48 -6.99 -13.33 30.46
CA THR A 48 -5.99 -14.30 29.98
C THR A 48 -6.08 -14.49 28.46
N SER A 49 -4.94 -14.76 27.81
CA SER A 49 -4.86 -14.95 26.35
C SER A 49 -5.46 -16.29 25.85
N GLY A 50 -5.80 -17.20 26.77
CA GLY A 50 -6.28 -18.56 26.49
C GLY A 50 -7.71 -18.63 25.90
N PRO A 51 -8.16 -19.84 25.50
CA PRO A 51 -9.48 -20.05 24.90
C PRO A 51 -10.63 -19.72 25.85
N ALA A 52 -10.42 -19.85 27.16
CA ALA A 52 -11.31 -19.36 28.19
C ALA A 52 -10.79 -18.03 28.73
N LYS A 53 -11.37 -16.91 28.28
CA LYS A 53 -11.03 -15.55 28.76
C LYS A 53 -11.40 -15.40 30.24
N ARG A 54 -10.44 -15.63 31.14
CA ARG A 54 -10.61 -15.38 32.57
C ARG A 54 -10.25 -13.94 32.89
N SER A 55 -11.02 -13.30 33.78
CA SER A 55 -10.72 -11.96 34.26
C SER A 55 -9.45 -11.98 35.11
N VAL A 56 -8.50 -11.10 34.80
CA VAL A 56 -7.26 -10.92 35.56
C VAL A 56 -7.33 -9.64 36.38
N LEU A 57 -7.73 -8.53 35.76
CA LEU A 57 -7.85 -7.24 36.42
C LEU A 57 -9.26 -6.70 36.22
N VAL A 58 -9.90 -6.27 37.31
CA VAL A 58 -11.32 -5.93 37.34
C VAL A 58 -11.56 -4.68 38.20
N VAL A 59 -12.54 -3.85 37.82
CA VAL A 59 -12.95 -2.68 38.63
C VAL A 59 -13.68 -3.14 39.91
N SER A 60 -13.20 -2.68 41.06
CA SER A 60 -13.74 -2.97 42.39
C SER A 60 -14.62 -1.81 42.92
N ASN A 61 -15.32 -2.04 44.04
CA ASN A 61 -16.28 -1.07 44.59
C ASN A 61 -15.57 0.11 45.28
N PRO A 62 -15.93 1.37 45.00
CA PRO A 62 -15.20 2.55 45.46
C PRO A 62 -15.62 3.07 46.85
N GLU A 63 -16.42 2.35 47.65
CA GLU A 63 -16.91 2.88 48.94
C GLU A 63 -15.79 3.23 49.94
N GLU A 64 -14.58 2.69 49.74
CA GLU A 64 -13.39 2.97 50.56
C GLU A 64 -12.33 3.81 49.82
N ALA A 65 -12.53 4.18 48.54
CA ALA A 65 -11.43 4.56 47.66
C ALA A 65 -11.14 6.07 47.53
N GLU A 66 -11.78 6.96 48.30
CA GLU A 66 -11.47 8.42 48.38
C GLU A 66 -11.21 9.15 47.02
N GLY A 67 -11.86 8.72 45.92
CA GLY A 67 -11.66 9.31 44.59
C GLY A 67 -10.57 8.66 43.73
N HIS A 68 -9.97 7.57 44.19
CA HIS A 68 -9.09 6.69 43.42
C HIS A 68 -9.87 5.56 42.73
N LEU A 69 -9.32 5.05 41.63
CA LEU A 69 -9.84 3.86 40.97
C LEU A 69 -9.42 2.62 41.77
N SER A 70 -10.41 1.89 42.29
CA SER A 70 -10.19 0.63 43.02
C SER A 70 -10.28 -0.56 42.06
N LEU A 71 -9.30 -1.46 42.14
CA LEU A 71 -9.12 -2.61 41.27
C LEU A 71 -8.96 -3.88 42.11
N SER A 72 -9.44 -5.00 41.56
CA SER A 72 -9.21 -6.33 42.12
C SER A 72 -8.39 -7.17 41.15
N LEU A 73 -7.36 -7.83 41.69
CA LEU A 73 -6.50 -8.74 40.93
C LEU A 73 -6.91 -10.20 41.17
N PHE A 74 -7.27 -10.88 40.09
CA PHE A 74 -7.49 -12.32 40.08
C PHE A 74 -6.29 -12.98 39.42
N TRP A 75 -5.39 -13.52 40.25
CA TRP A 75 -4.22 -14.22 39.74
C TRP A 75 -4.64 -15.52 39.04
N ALA A 76 -4.11 -15.76 37.85
CA ALA A 76 -4.29 -16.98 37.10
C ALA A 76 -2.93 -17.63 36.82
N ASP A 77 -2.80 -18.94 37.00
CA ASP A 77 -1.55 -19.68 36.79
C ASP A 77 -1.04 -19.56 35.33
N GLU A 78 -1.94 -19.31 34.39
CA GLU A 78 -1.66 -19.06 32.97
C GLU A 78 -0.79 -17.81 32.73
N LEU A 79 -0.74 -16.86 33.68
CA LEU A 79 0.10 -15.65 33.62
C LEU A 79 1.61 -15.94 33.80
N GLY A 80 1.99 -17.20 34.03
CA GLY A 80 3.39 -17.64 34.11
C GLY A 80 3.97 -18.20 32.81
N SER A 81 3.21 -18.20 31.70
CA SER A 81 3.49 -19.02 30.52
C SER A 81 4.45 -18.42 29.47
N ARG A 82 5.05 -17.24 29.71
CA ARG A 82 5.99 -16.63 28.75
C ARG A 82 7.29 -17.43 28.63
N ASN A 83 7.79 -17.48 27.40
CA ASN A 83 9.05 -18.09 26.98
C ASN A 83 10.00 -17.02 26.40
N GLU A 84 11.24 -17.41 26.09
CA GLU A 84 12.27 -16.53 25.53
C GLU A 84 11.84 -15.81 24.23
N GLY A 85 10.94 -16.41 23.46
CA GLY A 85 10.39 -15.82 22.23
C GLY A 85 9.23 -14.84 22.43
N SER A 86 8.79 -14.60 23.66
CA SER A 86 7.66 -13.73 23.95
C SER A 86 8.07 -12.25 23.92
N LEU A 87 7.35 -11.43 23.16
CA LEU A 87 7.68 -10.01 22.98
C LEU A 87 7.28 -9.15 24.20
N PRO A 88 8.07 -8.11 24.53
CA PRO A 88 7.65 -7.12 25.52
C PRO A 88 6.34 -6.41 25.11
N PRO A 89 5.58 -5.83 26.07
CA PRO A 89 4.39 -5.05 25.79
C PRO A 89 4.66 -3.99 24.73
N TYR A 90 3.69 -3.79 23.83
CA TYR A 90 3.76 -2.83 22.73
C TYR A 90 4.78 -3.14 21.62
N TRP A 91 5.47 -4.29 21.70
CA TRP A 91 6.27 -4.82 20.60
C TRP A 91 5.51 -5.88 19.81
N ALA A 92 5.72 -5.88 18.50
CA ALA A 92 5.19 -6.89 17.60
C ALA A 92 6.26 -7.42 16.65
N ARG A 93 6.05 -8.63 16.15
CA ARG A 93 6.97 -9.27 15.22
C ARG A 93 6.36 -9.28 13.82
N LEU A 94 7.06 -8.65 12.89
CA LEU A 94 6.79 -8.73 11.47
C LEU A 94 7.66 -9.83 10.87
N GLN A 95 7.03 -10.83 10.23
CA GLN A 95 7.75 -11.91 9.57
C GLN A 95 8.32 -11.41 8.24
N GLY A 96 9.58 -11.77 7.96
CA GLY A 96 10.20 -11.51 6.67
C GLY A 96 9.61 -12.45 5.62
N SER A 97 8.68 -11.95 4.82
CA SER A 97 7.98 -12.75 3.81
C SER A 97 8.52 -12.47 2.41
N GLU A 98 8.99 -13.50 1.68
CA GLU A 98 9.48 -13.42 0.29
C GLU A 98 8.37 -13.28 -0.77
N LEU A 99 7.19 -12.83 -0.38
CA LEU A 99 5.99 -12.99 -1.23
C LEU A 99 5.77 -11.84 -2.20
N LEU A 100 6.58 -10.78 -2.11
CA LEU A 100 6.64 -9.72 -3.12
C LEU A 100 7.80 -9.99 -4.06
N LEU A 101 7.49 -10.64 -5.18
CA LEU A 101 8.43 -10.83 -6.26
C LEU A 101 8.60 -9.49 -6.96
N GLU A 102 9.84 -8.98 -7.00
CA GLU A 102 10.15 -7.88 -7.89
C GLU A 102 10.01 -8.40 -9.32
N LYS A 103 9.17 -7.74 -10.12
CA LYS A 103 9.15 -7.95 -11.56
C LYS A 103 10.59 -7.75 -12.04
N ALA A 104 11.20 -8.82 -12.55
CA ALA A 104 12.49 -8.72 -13.21
C ALA A 104 12.38 -7.60 -14.25
N ALA A 105 13.22 -6.57 -14.13
CA ALA A 105 13.31 -5.54 -15.13
C ALA A 105 13.53 -6.23 -16.48
N GLU A 106 12.58 -6.10 -17.40
CA GLU A 106 12.79 -6.54 -18.78
C GLU A 106 13.98 -5.73 -19.29
N PRO A 107 15.05 -6.37 -19.81
CA PRO A 107 16.14 -5.63 -20.40
C PRO A 107 15.57 -4.88 -21.60
N VAL A 108 15.63 -3.56 -21.54
CA VAL A 108 15.42 -2.68 -22.69
C VAL A 108 16.50 -3.03 -23.70
N VAL A 109 16.16 -3.91 -24.64
CA VAL A 109 16.96 -4.12 -25.84
C VAL A 109 16.71 -2.90 -26.72
N GLU A 110 17.56 -1.89 -26.59
CA GLU A 110 17.74 -0.89 -27.63
C GLU A 110 18.33 -1.61 -28.86
N GLU A 111 17.45 -2.07 -29.75
CA GLU A 111 17.83 -2.45 -31.11
C GLU A 111 18.07 -1.15 -31.91
N GLU A 112 19.31 -0.66 -31.90
CA GLU A 112 19.79 0.21 -32.97
C GLU A 112 19.93 -0.60 -34.27
N PRO A 113 19.45 -0.10 -35.43
CA PRO A 113 19.57 -0.82 -36.68
C PRO A 113 21.00 -0.74 -37.24
N ALA A 114 21.41 -1.86 -37.79
CA ALA A 114 22.70 -2.14 -38.39
C ALA A 114 23.06 -1.24 -39.59
N GLU A 115 24.32 -0.79 -39.62
CA GLU A 115 25.09 -0.57 -40.85
C GLU A 115 26.42 -1.34 -40.78
N ILE A 116 26.73 -2.08 -41.84
CA ILE A 116 27.91 -2.94 -42.02
C ILE A 116 28.94 -2.22 -42.95
N PRO A 117 30.12 -2.79 -43.23
CA PRO A 117 31.45 -2.41 -42.71
C PRO A 117 32.36 -1.78 -43.79
N ASP A 118 33.59 -1.34 -43.44
CA ASP A 118 34.77 -1.64 -44.27
C ASP A 118 36.12 -1.35 -43.57
N THR A 119 36.81 -2.46 -43.31
CA THR A 119 38.25 -2.79 -43.49
C THR A 119 39.40 -1.77 -43.41
N ALA A 120 40.39 -2.19 -42.58
CA ALA A 120 41.84 -2.33 -42.85
C ALA A 120 42.85 -1.25 -42.35
N GLY A 121 43.92 -1.76 -41.69
CA GLY A 121 45.24 -1.13 -41.54
C GLY A 121 45.62 -0.74 -40.10
N GLU A 122 46.17 -1.63 -39.28
CA GLU A 122 47.63 -1.84 -39.05
C GLU A 122 48.29 -0.97 -37.95
N SER A 123 48.65 -1.66 -36.86
CA SER A 123 49.90 -1.65 -36.09
C SER A 123 50.46 -0.37 -35.44
N SER A 124 50.64 -0.51 -34.11
CA SER A 124 51.90 -0.32 -33.36
C SER A 124 52.48 1.10 -33.16
N GLU A 125 52.57 1.55 -31.90
CA GLU A 125 53.82 1.63 -31.11
C GLU A 125 53.60 2.43 -29.79
N LYS A 126 53.91 1.78 -28.65
CA LYS A 126 54.40 2.41 -27.40
C LYS A 126 55.96 2.48 -27.50
N PRO A 127 56.77 3.07 -26.58
CA PRO A 127 56.51 3.48 -25.18
C PRO A 127 57.24 4.78 -24.72
N GLY A 128 57.06 5.15 -23.45
CA GLY A 128 57.91 6.14 -22.77
C GLY A 128 57.67 6.16 -21.26
N ASP A 129 58.38 5.28 -20.53
CA ASP A 129 58.52 5.26 -19.07
C ASP A 129 59.31 6.47 -18.56
N ILE A 130 58.79 7.20 -17.56
CA ILE A 130 59.61 7.96 -16.61
C ILE A 130 59.12 7.71 -15.18
N LYS A 131 60.10 7.25 -14.39
CA LYS A 131 60.12 6.94 -12.96
C LYS A 131 59.52 8.04 -12.08
N THR A 132 58.67 7.62 -11.14
CA THR A 132 58.30 8.35 -9.93
C THR A 132 59.02 7.74 -8.72
N ASP A 133 59.53 8.62 -7.86
CA ASP A 133 59.79 8.36 -6.45
C ASP A 133 59.39 9.61 -5.65
N PRO A 134 59.12 9.48 -4.33
CA PRO A 134 57.92 10.06 -3.70
C PRO A 134 58.23 11.32 -2.90
N SER A 135 57.20 12.16 -2.71
CA SER A 135 57.21 13.13 -1.61
C SER A 135 55.82 13.24 -1.00
N ASP A 136 55.76 12.93 0.29
CA ASP A 136 54.63 13.04 1.19
C ASP A 136 53.97 14.43 1.15
N ALA A 137 52.65 14.41 0.98
CA ALA A 137 51.78 15.48 1.44
C ALA A 137 50.43 14.84 1.79
N GLU A 138 50.27 14.56 3.09
CA GLU A 138 49.01 14.21 3.73
C GLU A 138 47.92 15.21 3.31
N LYS A 139 47.00 14.76 2.47
CA LYS A 139 45.67 15.33 2.37
C LYS A 139 44.72 14.28 2.91
N GLU A 140 44.21 14.54 4.10
CA GLU A 140 43.08 13.84 4.71
C GLU A 140 42.01 13.60 3.65
N ALA A 141 41.81 12.32 3.32
CA ALA A 141 40.64 11.90 2.56
C ALA A 141 39.40 12.25 3.40
N PRO A 142 38.29 12.70 2.77
CA PRO A 142 37.02 12.74 3.48
C PRO A 142 36.72 11.35 4.05
N PRO A 143 36.11 11.26 5.24
CA PRO A 143 35.83 9.96 5.84
C PRO A 143 35.08 9.09 4.82
N PRO A 144 35.40 7.79 4.74
CA PRO A 144 34.74 6.91 3.79
C PRO A 144 33.22 7.04 3.97
N PRO A 145 32.45 7.11 2.87
CA PRO A 145 31.00 7.08 2.98
C PRO A 145 30.63 5.83 3.79
N PHE A 146 29.85 6.03 4.85
CA PHE A 146 29.34 4.94 5.68
C PHE A 146 28.80 3.83 4.77
N PRO A 147 29.11 2.55 5.03
CA PRO A 147 28.58 1.46 4.22
C PRO A 147 27.05 1.48 4.27
N ALA A 148 26.39 1.15 3.15
CA ALA A 148 24.94 1.02 3.08
C ALA A 148 24.50 -0.17 3.96
N ILE A 149 24.02 0.10 5.17
CA ILE A 149 23.53 -0.90 6.16
C ILE A 149 22.18 -1.54 5.72
N ASN A 150 21.73 -1.31 4.50
CA ASN A 150 20.35 -1.59 4.07
C ASN A 150 20.19 -2.82 3.19
N THR A 151 20.89 -3.93 3.47
CA THR A 151 20.46 -5.24 2.94
C THR A 151 20.56 -6.34 4.00
N PRO A 152 19.58 -7.27 4.07
CA PRO A 152 19.63 -8.45 4.95
C PRO A 152 20.90 -9.30 4.78
N ALA A 153 21.58 -9.18 3.63
CA ALA A 153 22.85 -9.83 3.33
C ALA A 153 23.98 -9.46 4.30
N HIS A 154 23.93 -8.28 4.93
CA HIS A 154 24.99 -7.82 5.82
C HIS A 154 24.93 -8.44 7.23
N TRP A 155 23.82 -9.11 7.59
CA TRP A 155 23.51 -9.61 8.93
C TRP A 155 23.51 -11.15 9.04
N GLY A 156 24.24 -11.84 8.15
CA GLY A 156 24.46 -13.29 8.26
C GLY A 156 23.38 -14.17 7.63
N ALA A 157 22.57 -13.64 6.71
CA ALA A 157 21.79 -14.49 5.81
C ALA A 157 22.75 -15.16 4.80
N GLU A 158 23.36 -16.29 5.20
CA GLU A 158 24.26 -17.08 4.34
C GLU A 158 23.56 -17.58 3.07
N ASP A 159 22.22 -17.64 3.08
CA ASP A 159 21.39 -17.86 1.91
C ASP A 159 20.48 -16.66 1.68
N SER A 160 20.38 -16.24 0.42
CA SER A 160 19.48 -15.19 -0.08
C SER A 160 17.98 -15.46 0.14
N LYS A 161 17.62 -16.44 0.99
CA LYS A 161 16.29 -17.08 1.11
C LYS A 161 15.59 -16.92 2.47
N SER A 162 16.20 -16.27 3.45
CA SER A 162 15.53 -16.02 4.74
C SER A 162 15.72 -14.58 5.19
N ARG A 163 14.73 -13.73 4.87
CA ARG A 163 14.60 -12.40 5.46
C ARG A 163 14.35 -12.55 6.95
N LEU A 164 15.17 -11.89 7.77
CA LEU A 164 15.09 -11.95 9.23
C LEU A 164 13.82 -11.25 9.73
N PRO A 165 13.16 -11.77 10.78
CA PRO A 165 12.01 -11.09 11.38
C PRO A 165 12.39 -9.74 11.98
N VAL A 166 11.44 -8.80 11.97
CA VAL A 166 11.63 -7.45 12.50
C VAL A 166 10.69 -7.22 13.68
N ARG A 167 11.26 -6.83 14.83
CA ARG A 167 10.51 -6.33 15.98
C ARG A 167 10.17 -4.87 15.78
N LEU A 168 8.89 -4.53 15.87
CA LEU A 168 8.35 -3.18 15.72
C LEU A 168 7.83 -2.69 17.05
N PHE A 169 8.14 -1.44 17.40
CA PHE A 169 7.56 -0.73 18.52
C PHE A 169 6.69 0.42 18.00
N LEU A 170 5.37 0.28 18.17
CA LEU A 170 4.39 1.31 17.80
C LEU A 170 3.94 2.06 19.05
N GLY A 171 4.43 3.29 19.18
CA GLY A 171 4.03 4.21 20.25
C GLY A 171 2.74 4.97 19.92
N SER A 172 2.47 6.07 20.63
CA SER A 172 1.25 6.86 20.41
C SER A 172 1.28 7.65 19.10
N THR A 173 2.48 7.90 18.55
CA THR A 173 2.68 8.69 17.33
C THR A 173 2.93 7.83 16.08
N GLY A 174 2.94 6.50 16.22
CA GLY A 174 3.20 5.55 15.14
C GLY A 174 4.48 4.75 15.37
N LEU A 175 5.28 4.51 14.32
CA LEU A 175 6.52 3.73 14.44
C LEU A 175 7.63 4.55 15.12
N GLU A 176 8.09 4.08 16.28
CA GLU A 176 9.13 4.76 17.08
C GLU A 176 10.47 4.02 17.04
N ASP A 177 10.45 2.68 17.04
CA ASP A 177 11.65 1.84 17.00
C ASP A 177 11.41 0.55 16.19
N ALA A 178 12.45 0.06 15.52
CA ALA A 178 12.44 -1.19 14.78
C ALA A 178 13.80 -1.90 14.90
N LYS A 179 13.77 -3.21 15.19
CA LYS A 179 14.98 -4.00 15.42
C LYS A 179 14.92 -5.33 14.70
N ILE A 180 16.03 -5.73 14.09
CA ILE A 180 16.13 -7.02 13.40
C ILE A 180 16.39 -8.12 14.44
N GLU A 181 15.68 -9.22 14.31
CA GLU A 181 15.71 -10.36 15.23
C GLU A 181 16.22 -11.62 14.50
N THR A 182 16.87 -12.52 15.23
CA THR A 182 17.17 -13.88 14.75
C THR A 182 15.90 -14.67 14.43
N LEU A 183 16.00 -15.67 13.56
CA LEU A 183 14.87 -16.56 13.23
C LEU A 183 14.29 -17.26 14.48
N ASP A 184 15.14 -17.60 15.44
CA ASP A 184 14.76 -18.26 16.70
C ASP A 184 14.24 -17.29 17.76
N GLY A 185 14.38 -15.98 17.52
CA GLY A 185 13.90 -14.93 18.39
C GLY A 185 14.73 -14.65 19.65
N SER A 186 15.90 -15.28 19.77
CA SER A 186 16.80 -15.18 20.93
C SER A 186 17.61 -13.89 20.93
N ASP A 187 18.21 -13.54 19.80
CA ASP A 187 19.11 -12.38 19.66
C ASP A 187 18.54 -11.27 18.76
N VAL A 188 18.88 -10.04 19.11
CA VAL A 188 18.50 -8.81 18.39
C VAL A 188 19.76 -8.16 17.82
N TYR A 189 19.86 -8.11 16.49
CA TYR A 189 21.07 -7.67 15.78
C TYR A 189 21.32 -6.16 15.83
N GLY A 190 20.30 -5.36 16.17
CA GLY A 190 20.41 -3.92 16.35
C GLY A 190 19.26 -3.14 15.69
N SER A 191 19.23 -1.83 15.91
CA SER A 191 18.31 -0.89 15.25
C SER A 191 18.83 -0.51 13.85
N PHE A 192 17.93 -0.34 12.88
CA PHE A 192 18.26 0.12 11.53
C PHE A 192 17.57 1.47 11.22
N ARG A 193 17.94 2.11 10.11
CA ARG A 193 17.38 3.40 9.72
C ARG A 193 15.93 3.24 9.28
N ILE A 194 15.03 3.86 10.03
CA ILE A 194 13.59 3.95 9.75
C ILE A 194 13.11 5.41 9.76
N GLU A 195 14.01 6.37 9.53
CA GLU A 195 13.74 7.81 9.64
C GLU A 195 12.62 8.28 8.71
N HIS A 196 12.44 7.62 7.57
CA HIS A 196 11.35 7.88 6.61
C HIS A 196 9.97 7.43 7.10
N LEU A 197 9.92 6.49 8.04
CA LEU A 197 8.68 5.98 8.64
C LEU A 197 8.43 6.50 10.06
N LYS A 198 9.40 7.18 10.68
CA LYS A 198 9.20 7.82 11.98
C LYS A 198 8.29 9.03 11.85
N PHE A 199 7.64 9.40 12.96
CA PHE A 199 6.83 10.62 13.01
C PHE A 199 7.71 11.84 12.72
N GLN A 200 7.41 12.53 11.63
CA GLN A 200 7.99 13.83 11.29
C GLN A 200 6.96 14.91 11.57
N TYR A 201 7.36 15.99 12.26
CA TYR A 201 6.45 17.07 12.64
C TYR A 201 5.72 17.70 11.43
N SER A 202 4.56 18.29 11.71
CA SER A 202 3.64 18.93 10.74
C SER A 202 4.41 19.85 9.77
N GLY A 203 4.51 19.42 8.51
CA GLY A 203 5.31 20.06 7.46
C GLY A 203 5.86 19.06 6.44
N ALA A 204 5.96 17.78 6.80
CA ALA A 204 6.28 16.70 5.86
C ALA A 204 5.12 16.47 4.87
N THR A 205 5.45 16.27 3.60
CA THR A 205 4.51 16.19 2.47
C THR A 205 3.82 14.82 2.31
N CYS A 206 4.22 13.82 3.10
CA CYS A 206 3.71 12.45 2.99
C CYS A 206 3.50 11.82 4.37
N ASN A 207 2.33 11.22 4.58
CA ASN A 207 1.94 10.64 5.86
C ASN A 207 2.44 9.19 6.00
N MET A 208 3.71 8.94 5.66
CA MET A 208 4.23 7.56 5.57
C MET A 208 4.09 6.77 6.86
N ASN A 209 4.39 7.41 7.99
CA ASN A 209 4.22 6.83 9.32
C ASN A 209 2.76 6.42 9.58
N ILE A 210 1.79 7.28 9.26
CA ILE A 210 0.37 7.01 9.55
C ILE A 210 -0.10 5.79 8.77
N TRP A 211 0.22 5.70 7.48
CA TRP A 211 -0.15 4.57 6.63
C TRP A 211 0.53 3.28 7.06
N PHE A 212 1.83 3.35 7.38
CA PHE A 212 2.58 2.21 7.89
C PHE A 212 2.02 1.71 9.23
N ALA A 213 1.85 2.60 10.21
CA ALA A 213 1.35 2.25 11.53
C ALA A 213 -0.10 1.72 11.48
N ALA A 214 -0.96 2.32 10.65
CA ALA A 214 -2.32 1.84 10.44
C ALA A 214 -2.34 0.44 9.81
N GLY A 215 -1.53 0.20 8.78
CA GLY A 215 -1.40 -1.12 8.14
C GLY A 215 -0.80 -2.16 9.09
N ALA A 216 0.20 -1.78 9.90
CA ALA A 216 0.85 -2.66 10.86
C ALA A 216 -0.11 -3.11 11.96
N VAL A 217 -0.87 -2.20 12.58
CA VAL A 217 -1.83 -2.54 13.64
C VAL A 217 -2.93 -3.47 13.13
N THR A 218 -3.45 -3.25 11.92
CA THR A 218 -4.53 -4.10 11.37
C THR A 218 -4.04 -5.45 10.87
N THR A 219 -2.85 -5.51 10.28
CA THR A 219 -2.26 -6.75 9.77
C THR A 219 -1.78 -7.65 10.91
N LEU A 220 -1.06 -7.07 11.87
CA LEU A 220 -0.46 -7.81 13.00
C LEU A 220 -1.42 -7.97 14.19
N GLY A 221 -2.55 -7.26 14.21
CA GLY A 221 -3.51 -7.28 15.31
C GLY A 221 -4.09 -8.66 15.64
N GLU A 222 -4.15 -9.58 14.67
CA GLU A 222 -4.59 -10.97 14.91
C GLU A 222 -3.60 -11.78 15.75
N TYR A 223 -2.31 -11.55 15.55
CA TYR A 223 -1.24 -12.21 16.31
C TYR A 223 -0.95 -11.47 17.62
N HIS A 224 -1.10 -10.14 17.60
CA HIS A 224 -0.84 -9.24 18.71
C HIS A 224 -2.14 -8.52 19.13
N LYS A 225 -2.95 -9.22 19.93
CA LYS A 225 -4.28 -8.80 20.43
C LYS A 225 -4.25 -7.47 21.20
N GLY A 226 -4.24 -6.34 20.51
CA GLY A 226 -4.51 -5.01 21.09
C GLY A 226 -3.46 -4.47 22.06
N LEU A 227 -2.23 -4.97 22.02
CA LEU A 227 -1.14 -4.52 22.89
C LEU A 227 -0.46 -3.22 22.40
N TRP A 228 -1.08 -2.44 21.53
CA TRP A 228 -0.45 -1.30 20.85
C TRP A 228 -0.84 0.02 21.52
N LYS A 229 0.08 0.98 21.65
CA LYS A 229 -0.27 2.34 22.11
C LYS A 229 -0.89 3.18 21.00
N TYR A 230 -0.67 2.81 19.74
CA TYR A 230 -1.14 3.54 18.58
C TYR A 230 -2.65 3.39 18.37
N SER A 231 -3.31 4.49 17.99
CA SER A 231 -4.70 4.49 17.53
C SER A 231 -4.74 4.99 16.08
N ILE A 232 -5.45 4.26 15.23
CA ILE A 232 -5.62 4.63 13.82
C ILE A 232 -6.44 5.94 13.77
N PRO A 233 -5.94 7.00 13.11
CA PRO A 233 -6.68 8.25 12.99
C PRO A 233 -8.08 8.06 12.39
N MET A 234 -9.07 8.77 12.96
CA MET A 234 -10.48 8.65 12.53
C MET A 234 -10.68 8.94 11.04
N ASP A 235 -9.90 9.87 10.47
CA ASP A 235 -10.04 10.27 9.08
C ASP A 235 -9.59 9.13 8.14
N VAL A 236 -8.49 8.44 8.48
CA VAL A 236 -8.04 7.23 7.76
C VAL A 236 -9.09 6.14 7.84
N MET A 237 -9.70 5.93 9.02
CA MET A 237 -10.75 4.92 9.19
C MET A 237 -12.02 5.24 8.39
N ARG A 238 -12.46 6.51 8.39
CA ARG A 238 -13.62 6.95 7.60
C ARG A 238 -13.35 6.82 6.11
N PHE A 239 -12.15 7.20 5.68
CA PHE A 239 -11.73 7.08 4.30
C PHE A 239 -11.72 5.62 3.83
N ALA A 240 -11.12 4.71 4.60
CA ALA A 240 -11.07 3.28 4.28
C ALA A 240 -12.46 2.61 4.17
N GLN A 241 -13.50 3.23 4.75
CA GLN A 241 -14.88 2.74 4.72
C GLN A 241 -15.75 3.41 3.66
N LYS A 242 -15.29 4.52 3.08
CA LYS A 242 -16.07 5.30 2.13
C LYS A 242 -15.88 4.74 0.72
N ASP A 243 -16.99 4.63 0.00
CA ASP A 243 -16.97 4.30 -1.43
C ASP A 243 -16.41 5.50 -2.19
N THR A 244 -15.12 5.43 -2.53
CA THR A 244 -14.37 6.54 -3.13
C THR A 244 -14.04 6.30 -4.60
N MET A 245 -13.75 5.05 -4.98
CA MET A 245 -13.35 4.68 -6.35
C MET A 245 -14.54 4.52 -7.29
N PRO A 246 -14.58 5.22 -8.45
CA PRO A 246 -15.52 4.93 -9.53
C PRO A 246 -15.23 3.56 -10.17
N HIS A 247 -16.27 2.77 -10.45
CA HIS A 247 -16.15 1.46 -11.08
C HIS A 247 -15.43 1.51 -12.44
N GLY A 248 -15.83 2.45 -13.30
CA GLY A 248 -15.28 2.62 -14.63
C GLY A 248 -13.80 3.01 -14.63
N THR A 249 -13.31 3.63 -13.55
CA THR A 249 -11.87 3.86 -13.37
C THR A 249 -11.11 2.54 -13.20
N LEU A 250 -11.66 1.56 -12.46
CA LEU A 250 -11.02 0.25 -12.31
C LEU A 250 -10.98 -0.51 -13.64
N VAL A 251 -12.03 -0.40 -14.45
CA VAL A 251 -12.06 -0.94 -15.82
C VAL A 251 -11.02 -0.24 -16.69
N TRP A 252 -10.91 1.09 -16.61
CA TRP A 252 -9.91 1.87 -17.35
C TRP A 252 -8.47 1.49 -17.01
N LEU A 253 -8.20 1.19 -15.73
CA LEU A 253 -6.90 0.71 -15.26
C LEU A 253 -6.64 -0.77 -15.62
N GLY A 254 -7.62 -1.47 -16.19
CA GLY A 254 -7.51 -2.88 -16.54
C GLY A 254 -7.58 -3.83 -15.35
N LEU A 255 -8.10 -3.36 -14.20
CA LEU A 255 -8.26 -4.14 -12.97
C LEU A 255 -9.56 -4.94 -12.96
N LEU A 256 -10.57 -4.47 -13.69
CA LEU A 256 -11.84 -5.17 -13.91
C LEU A 256 -12.07 -5.34 -15.40
N GLU A 257 -12.71 -6.45 -15.78
CA GLU A 257 -13.19 -6.63 -17.14
C GLU A 257 -14.38 -5.70 -17.40
N GLU A 258 -14.44 -5.14 -18.61
CA GLU A 258 -15.58 -4.33 -19.05
C GLU A 258 -16.79 -5.28 -19.22
N GLU A 259 -17.74 -5.25 -18.28
CA GLU A 259 -19.00 -5.98 -18.45
C GLU A 259 -19.72 -5.43 -19.70
N GLU A 260 -19.64 -6.16 -20.80
CA GLU A 260 -20.27 -5.77 -22.06
C GLU A 260 -21.79 -5.83 -21.92
N THR A 261 -22.40 -4.69 -21.62
CA THR A 261 -23.86 -4.59 -21.65
C THR A 261 -24.37 -4.86 -23.06
N PRO A 262 -25.54 -5.50 -23.24
CA PRO A 262 -26.12 -5.78 -24.57
C PRO A 262 -26.24 -4.53 -25.47
N MET A 263 -26.42 -3.34 -24.87
CA MET A 263 -26.43 -2.07 -25.62
C MET A 263 -25.06 -1.69 -26.20
N MET A 264 -23.96 -2.00 -25.51
CA MET A 264 -22.60 -1.74 -25.99
C MET A 264 -22.27 -2.65 -27.19
N VAL A 265 -22.66 -3.92 -27.09
CA VAL A 265 -22.54 -4.89 -28.19
C VAL A 265 -23.34 -4.43 -29.41
N ALA A 266 -24.61 -4.08 -29.23
CA ALA A 266 -25.47 -3.57 -30.31
C ALA A 266 -24.90 -2.30 -30.96
N ARG A 267 -24.32 -1.38 -30.17
CA ARG A 267 -23.68 -0.16 -30.69
C ARG A 267 -22.43 -0.47 -31.52
N ARG A 268 -21.61 -1.45 -31.12
CA ARG A 268 -20.43 -1.90 -31.86
C ARG A 268 -20.85 -2.51 -33.20
N GLU A 269 -21.84 -3.40 -33.20
CA GLU A 269 -22.38 -4.01 -34.41
C GLU A 269 -22.95 -2.96 -35.38
N ALA A 270 -23.68 -1.97 -34.87
CA ALA A 270 -24.18 -0.86 -35.67
C ALA A 270 -23.04 -0.05 -36.31
N LYS A 271 -21.94 0.20 -35.58
CA LYS A 271 -20.75 0.89 -36.11
C LYS A 271 -20.08 0.06 -37.22
N VAL A 272 -19.90 -1.25 -37.02
CA VAL A 272 -19.34 -2.15 -38.04
C VAL A 272 -20.21 -2.16 -39.31
N LYS A 273 -21.53 -2.22 -39.15
CA LYS A 273 -22.47 -2.18 -40.27
C LYS A 273 -22.41 -0.85 -41.03
N ALA A 274 -22.32 0.28 -40.32
CA ALA A 274 -22.19 1.61 -40.94
C ALA A 274 -20.89 1.73 -41.76
N VAL A 275 -19.76 1.24 -41.26
CA VAL A 275 -18.49 1.21 -42.00
C VAL A 275 -18.59 0.35 -43.25
N HIS A 276 -19.25 -0.81 -43.16
CA HIS A 276 -19.46 -1.69 -44.31
C HIS A 276 -20.35 -1.03 -45.37
N GLU A 277 -21.44 -0.38 -44.97
CA GLU A 277 -22.33 0.37 -45.87
C GLU A 277 -21.61 1.55 -46.52
N GLN A 278 -20.75 2.26 -45.79
CA GLN A 278 -19.96 3.37 -46.33
C GLN A 278 -18.98 2.88 -47.41
N ARG A 279 -18.23 1.79 -47.15
CA ARG A 279 -17.34 1.17 -48.14
C ARG A 279 -18.11 0.72 -49.39
N HIS A 280 -19.32 0.18 -49.22
CA HIS A 280 -20.15 -0.23 -50.34
C HIS A 280 -20.59 0.96 -51.21
N LYS A 281 -20.96 2.09 -50.59
CA LYS A 281 -21.30 3.33 -51.32
C LYS A 281 -20.10 3.90 -52.07
N GLU A 282 -18.93 4.00 -51.40
CA GLU A 282 -17.68 4.45 -52.01
C GLU A 282 -17.31 3.61 -53.26
N PHE A 283 -17.54 2.29 -53.20
CA PHE A 283 -17.33 1.39 -54.32
C PHE A 283 -18.27 1.68 -55.51
N LEU A 284 -19.58 1.81 -55.26
CA LEU A 284 -20.57 2.10 -56.30
C LEU A 284 -20.35 3.47 -56.95
N ASP A 285 -20.02 4.49 -56.17
CA ASP A 285 -19.70 5.82 -56.67
C ASP A 285 -18.43 5.81 -57.52
N GLY A 286 -17.43 5.02 -57.12
CA GLY A 286 -16.21 4.80 -57.90
C GLY A 286 -16.43 4.07 -59.24
N ILE A 287 -17.47 3.23 -59.36
CA ILE A 287 -17.88 2.63 -60.64
C ILE A 287 -18.56 3.69 -61.51
N ARG A 288 -19.53 4.41 -60.96
CA ARG A 288 -20.29 5.44 -61.68
C ARG A 288 -19.39 6.53 -62.26
N GLN A 289 -18.37 6.98 -61.51
CA GLN A 289 -17.41 7.97 -61.99
C GLN A 289 -16.56 7.47 -63.17
N ARG A 290 -16.12 6.20 -63.14
CA ARG A 290 -15.35 5.60 -64.25
C ARG A 290 -16.17 5.41 -65.51
N GLU A 291 -17.46 5.12 -65.39
CA GLU A 291 -18.37 5.03 -66.53
C GLU A 291 -18.57 6.41 -67.20
N LEU A 292 -18.72 7.46 -66.41
CA LEU A 292 -18.80 8.84 -66.91
C LEU A 292 -17.51 9.27 -67.63
N GLU A 293 -16.35 8.89 -67.11
CA GLU A 293 -15.04 9.17 -67.75
C GLU A 293 -14.85 8.46 -69.09
N LYS A 294 -15.43 7.26 -69.26
CA LYS A 294 -15.36 6.48 -70.51
C LYS A 294 -16.08 7.18 -71.66
N ASN A 295 -17.15 7.92 -71.35
CA ASN A 295 -17.97 8.62 -72.34
C ASN A 295 -17.44 10.01 -72.70
N MET A 296 -16.36 10.48 -72.06
CA MET A 296 -15.78 11.81 -72.27
C MET A 296 -14.69 11.80 -73.37
N PRO A 297 -14.50 12.91 -74.13
CA PRO A 297 -13.38 13.08 -75.07
C PRO A 297 -12.01 12.99 -74.38
N GLU A 298 -10.98 12.46 -75.07
CA GLU A 298 -9.69 12.09 -74.44
C GLU A 298 -8.97 13.21 -73.68
N ALA A 299 -8.98 14.44 -74.21
CA ALA A 299 -8.40 15.59 -73.54
C ALA A 299 -9.12 15.93 -72.21
N MET A 300 -10.45 15.79 -72.19
CA MET A 300 -11.27 16.02 -71.00
C MET A 300 -11.18 14.85 -70.00
N ARG A 301 -10.98 13.63 -70.52
CA ARG A 301 -10.76 12.41 -69.73
C ARG A 301 -9.47 12.47 -68.92
N GLN A 302 -8.36 12.93 -69.51
CA GLN A 302 -7.09 13.09 -68.79
C GLN A 302 -7.19 14.12 -67.66
N GLN A 303 -7.92 15.21 -67.87
CA GLN A 303 -8.15 16.22 -66.84
C GLN A 303 -9.04 15.68 -65.71
N ALA A 304 -10.10 14.93 -66.03
CA ALA A 304 -10.97 14.28 -65.06
C ALA A 304 -10.24 13.19 -64.23
N GLN A 305 -9.33 12.44 -64.85
CA GLN A 305 -8.51 11.46 -64.14
C GLN A 305 -7.55 12.11 -63.14
N ARG A 306 -6.90 13.22 -63.52
CA ARG A 306 -6.03 13.99 -62.62
C ARG A 306 -6.81 14.62 -61.47
N SER A 307 -8.00 15.19 -61.74
CA SER A 307 -8.83 15.77 -60.68
C SER A 307 -9.34 14.70 -59.72
N ARG A 308 -9.73 13.50 -60.20
CA ARG A 308 -10.08 12.36 -59.36
C ARG A 308 -8.91 11.89 -58.50
N GLN A 309 -7.70 11.78 -59.08
CA GLN A 309 -6.51 11.38 -58.32
C GLN A 309 -6.20 12.38 -57.20
N MET A 310 -6.27 13.69 -57.49
CA MET A 310 -6.08 14.72 -56.46
C MET A 310 -7.20 14.71 -55.41
N ALA A 311 -8.47 14.58 -55.82
CA ALA A 311 -9.61 14.50 -54.91
C ALA A 311 -9.56 13.25 -54.02
N SER A 312 -9.14 12.11 -54.56
CA SER A 312 -8.96 10.86 -53.81
C SER A 312 -7.81 10.97 -52.79
N ALA A 313 -6.69 11.61 -53.16
CA ALA A 313 -5.59 11.86 -52.23
C ALA A 313 -6.01 12.81 -51.09
N GLN A 314 -6.77 13.86 -51.40
CA GLN A 314 -7.32 14.78 -50.39
C GLN A 314 -8.35 14.09 -49.48
N ALA A 315 -9.24 13.27 -50.03
CA ALA A 315 -10.21 12.51 -49.25
C ALA A 315 -9.54 11.49 -48.32
N MET A 316 -8.44 10.87 -48.74
CA MET A 316 -7.66 9.96 -47.89
C MET A 316 -7.02 10.68 -46.71
N LEU A 317 -6.44 11.87 -46.93
CA LEU A 317 -5.88 12.71 -45.86
C LEU A 317 -6.96 13.22 -44.89
N GLN A 318 -8.13 13.61 -45.40
CA GLN A 318 -9.27 14.01 -44.56
C GLN A 318 -9.76 12.84 -43.72
N LYS A 319 -9.93 11.65 -44.32
CA LYS A 319 -10.33 10.44 -43.60
C LYS A 319 -9.37 10.06 -42.48
N GLN A 320 -8.06 10.13 -42.71
CA GLN A 320 -7.08 9.88 -41.65
C GLN A 320 -7.19 10.87 -40.49
N ARG A 321 -7.41 12.17 -40.80
CA ARG A 321 -7.63 13.20 -39.77
C ARG A 321 -8.91 12.96 -38.99
N ASP A 322 -10.00 12.65 -39.68
CA ASP A 322 -11.30 12.40 -39.06
C ASP A 322 -11.26 11.13 -38.20
N GLU A 323 -10.60 10.07 -38.66
CA GLU A 323 -10.40 8.83 -37.89
C GLU A 323 -9.53 9.04 -36.65
N GLN A 324 -8.53 9.93 -36.70
CA GLN A 324 -7.74 10.29 -35.52
C GLN A 324 -8.57 11.11 -34.53
N ARG A 325 -9.36 12.07 -35.03
CA ARG A 325 -10.24 12.89 -34.22
C ARG A 325 -11.33 12.05 -33.55
N GLU A 326 -11.98 11.16 -34.29
CA GLU A 326 -13.00 10.26 -33.76
C GLU A 326 -12.40 9.35 -32.67
N ARG A 327 -11.20 8.80 -32.88
CA ARG A 327 -10.50 8.02 -31.86
C ARG A 327 -10.25 8.82 -30.58
N GLN A 328 -9.76 10.05 -30.71
CA GLN A 328 -9.54 10.93 -29.56
C GLN A 328 -10.84 11.29 -28.84
N GLU A 329 -11.91 11.59 -29.58
CA GLU A 329 -13.23 11.89 -29.00
C GLU A 329 -13.84 10.67 -28.30
N GLU A 330 -13.66 9.46 -28.85
CA GLU A 330 -14.09 8.21 -28.23
C GLU A 330 -13.31 7.89 -26.96
N GLU A 331 -11.98 8.05 -26.96
CA GLU A 331 -11.14 7.87 -25.77
C GLU A 331 -11.50 8.88 -24.68
N PHE A 332 -11.67 10.15 -25.04
CA PHE A 332 -12.08 11.21 -24.11
C PHE A 332 -13.44 10.89 -23.48
N ARG A 333 -14.43 10.50 -24.31
CA ARG A 333 -15.75 10.11 -23.82
C ARG A 333 -15.71 8.89 -22.92
N LYS A 334 -14.88 7.90 -23.23
CA LYS A 334 -14.68 6.72 -22.35
C LYS A 334 -14.07 7.13 -21.01
N LYS A 335 -13.08 8.02 -21.02
CA LYS A 335 -12.43 8.55 -19.81
C LYS A 335 -13.43 9.32 -18.93
N GLU A 336 -14.26 10.19 -19.50
CA GLU A 336 -15.31 10.91 -18.77
C GLU A 336 -16.36 9.96 -18.16
N LEU A 337 -16.79 8.95 -18.91
CA LEU A 337 -17.72 7.93 -18.41
C LEU A 337 -17.11 7.11 -17.28
N ALA A 338 -15.80 6.83 -17.33
CA ALA A 338 -15.09 6.13 -16.28
C ALA A 338 -15.10 6.94 -14.97
N LEU A 339 -14.78 8.23 -15.03
CA LEU A 339 -14.73 9.11 -13.86
C LEU A 339 -16.10 9.38 -13.22
N THR A 340 -17.15 9.45 -14.04
CA THR A 340 -18.52 9.73 -13.59
C THR A 340 -19.32 8.48 -13.19
N SER A 341 -18.70 7.31 -13.29
CA SER A 341 -19.33 6.03 -12.96
C SER A 341 -19.68 5.91 -11.47
N HIS A 342 -20.57 4.95 -11.16
CA HIS A 342 -20.94 4.65 -9.78
C HIS A 342 -19.70 4.25 -8.97
N ARG A 343 -19.68 4.62 -7.69
CA ARG A 343 -18.58 4.26 -6.80
C ARG A 343 -18.77 2.86 -6.23
N VAL A 344 -17.66 2.15 -6.08
CA VAL A 344 -17.61 0.80 -5.53
C VAL A 344 -17.06 0.80 -4.13
N THR A 345 -17.39 -0.26 -3.40
CA THR A 345 -16.90 -0.49 -2.04
C THR A 345 -15.42 -0.83 -2.04
N GLN A 346 -14.74 -0.48 -0.95
CA GLN A 346 -13.31 -0.75 -0.80
C GLN A 346 -12.97 -2.25 -0.89
N ALA A 347 -13.90 -3.12 -0.49
CA ALA A 347 -13.76 -4.57 -0.61
C ALA A 347 -13.56 -4.99 -2.08
N ILE A 348 -14.40 -4.47 -2.99
CA ILE A 348 -14.32 -4.76 -4.44
C ILE A 348 -13.01 -4.23 -5.03
N VAL A 349 -12.61 -3.01 -4.63
CA VAL A 349 -11.34 -2.42 -5.08
C VAL A 349 -10.17 -3.31 -4.63
N SER A 350 -10.13 -3.69 -3.35
CA SER A 350 -9.05 -4.51 -2.81
C SER A 350 -8.96 -5.89 -3.45
N SER A 351 -10.10 -6.52 -3.77
CA SER A 351 -10.13 -7.81 -4.47
C SER A 351 -9.63 -7.70 -5.91
N ALA A 352 -10.02 -6.64 -6.63
CA ALA A 352 -9.55 -6.40 -7.99
C ALA A 352 -8.04 -6.12 -8.03
N CYS A 353 -7.54 -5.32 -7.08
CA CYS A 353 -6.10 -5.07 -6.91
C CYS A 353 -5.33 -6.36 -6.60
N LEU A 354 -5.88 -7.22 -5.73
CA LEU A 354 -5.26 -8.51 -5.41
C LEU A 354 -5.19 -9.44 -6.64
N GLU A 355 -6.27 -9.50 -7.41
CA GLU A 355 -6.33 -10.30 -8.64
C GLU A 355 -5.32 -9.82 -9.67
N TYR A 356 -5.20 -8.50 -9.85
CA TYR A 356 -4.18 -7.90 -10.70
C TYR A 356 -2.75 -8.26 -10.25
N LEU A 357 -2.45 -8.14 -8.95
CA LEU A 357 -1.13 -8.48 -8.41
C LEU A 357 -0.78 -9.97 -8.60
N LYS A 358 -1.78 -10.86 -8.54
CA LYS A 358 -1.61 -12.29 -8.81
C LYS A 358 -1.41 -12.56 -10.30
N LYS A 359 -2.16 -11.89 -11.17
CA LYS A 359 -2.09 -12.04 -12.63
C LYS A 359 -0.75 -11.58 -13.19
N GLU A 360 -0.25 -10.44 -12.72
CA GLU A 360 1.04 -9.87 -13.13
C GLU A 360 2.26 -10.56 -12.47
N GLY A 361 2.03 -11.51 -11.56
CA GLY A 361 3.10 -12.28 -10.92
C GLY A 361 3.85 -11.55 -9.80
N TYR A 362 3.37 -10.40 -9.34
CA TYR A 362 3.94 -9.71 -8.17
C TYR A 362 3.76 -10.51 -6.87
N VAL A 363 2.70 -11.33 -6.81
CA VAL A 363 2.37 -12.15 -5.64
C VAL A 363 2.01 -13.58 -6.07
N PRO A 364 2.53 -14.62 -5.38
CA PRO A 364 2.12 -15.99 -5.65
C PRO A 364 0.64 -16.25 -5.34
N THR A 365 -0.06 -17.00 -6.19
CA THR A 365 -1.51 -17.25 -6.06
C THR A 365 -1.92 -17.95 -4.76
N SER A 366 -1.01 -18.73 -4.17
CA SER A 366 -1.21 -19.54 -2.96
C SER A 366 -1.18 -18.75 -1.64
N VAL A 367 -0.93 -17.45 -1.68
CA VAL A 367 -0.64 -16.62 -0.51
C VAL A 367 -1.91 -15.98 0.06
N ASN A 368 -1.99 -15.91 1.39
CA ASN A 368 -3.07 -15.23 2.11
C ASN A 368 -2.88 -13.70 2.10
N VAL A 369 -3.98 -12.92 2.07
CA VAL A 369 -3.97 -11.45 2.07
C VAL A 369 -3.11 -10.87 3.19
N GLN A 370 -3.16 -11.47 4.38
CA GLN A 370 -2.35 -11.07 5.53
C GLN A 370 -0.85 -11.17 5.26
N GLN A 371 -0.39 -12.26 4.65
CA GLN A 371 1.02 -12.44 4.34
C GLN A 371 1.50 -11.47 3.24
N ILE A 372 0.60 -11.07 2.33
CA ILE A 372 0.88 -10.03 1.34
C ILE A 372 1.07 -8.69 2.06
N CYS A 373 0.15 -8.31 2.95
CA CYS A 373 0.26 -7.09 3.74
C CYS A 373 1.54 -7.07 4.59
N GLU A 374 1.91 -8.18 5.23
CA GLU A 374 3.18 -8.30 5.93
C GLU A 374 4.39 -8.09 5.00
N GLY A 375 4.35 -8.67 3.80
CA GLY A 375 5.37 -8.45 2.77
C GLY A 375 5.46 -6.98 2.34
N ILE A 376 4.33 -6.29 2.17
CA ILE A 376 4.30 -4.87 1.81
C ILE A 376 4.89 -4.02 2.93
N LEU A 377 4.47 -4.25 4.19
CA LEU A 377 5.02 -3.56 5.35
C LEU A 377 6.52 -3.82 5.49
N TYR A 378 6.97 -5.05 5.26
CA TYR A 378 8.38 -5.39 5.27
C TYR A 378 9.13 -4.61 4.20
N LYS A 379 8.60 -4.54 2.97
CA LYS A 379 9.21 -3.76 1.88
C LYS A 379 9.29 -2.27 2.22
N MET A 380 8.25 -1.70 2.83
CA MET A 380 8.26 -0.30 3.28
C MET A 380 9.38 0.01 4.29
N LEU A 381 9.73 -0.93 5.17
CA LEU A 381 10.78 -0.74 6.19
C LEU A 381 12.17 -0.56 5.59
N PHE A 382 12.48 -1.30 4.52
CA PHE A 382 13.82 -1.33 3.93
C PHE A 382 13.95 -0.45 2.67
N GLU A 383 12.84 -0.21 1.96
CA GLU A 383 12.83 0.55 0.71
C GLU A 383 12.00 1.83 0.85
N GLU A 384 12.69 2.95 1.06
CA GLU A 384 12.08 4.27 1.19
C GLU A 384 11.34 4.71 -0.09
N GLU A 385 11.90 4.42 -1.27
CA GLU A 385 11.26 4.79 -2.53
C GLU A 385 9.93 4.06 -2.74
N PHE A 386 9.86 2.79 -2.36
CA PHE A 386 8.64 2.00 -2.41
C PHE A 386 7.59 2.55 -1.43
N ALA A 387 7.99 2.83 -0.17
CA ALA A 387 7.12 3.43 0.83
C ALA A 387 6.59 4.80 0.35
N SER A 388 7.46 5.64 -0.21
CA SER A 388 7.10 6.96 -0.72
C SER A 388 6.08 6.89 -1.86
N ARG A 389 6.29 6.01 -2.85
CA ARG A 389 5.35 5.83 -3.97
C ARG A 389 3.98 5.37 -3.48
N MET A 390 3.94 4.35 -2.63
CA MET A 390 2.67 3.84 -2.12
C MET A 390 1.94 4.87 -1.26
N CYS A 391 2.64 5.59 -0.38
CA CYS A 391 2.04 6.61 0.46
C CYS A 391 1.57 7.84 -0.34
N LYS A 392 2.26 8.24 -1.42
CA LYS A 392 1.76 9.27 -2.34
C LYS A 392 0.44 8.87 -2.98
N VAL A 393 0.30 7.61 -3.38
CA VAL A 393 -0.97 7.10 -3.93
C VAL A 393 -2.07 7.11 -2.86
N LEU A 394 -1.78 6.68 -1.63
CA LEU A 394 -2.74 6.69 -0.53
C LEU A 394 -3.16 8.11 -0.11
N ASP A 395 -2.21 9.04 0.02
CA ASP A 395 -2.48 10.45 0.35
C ASP A 395 -3.28 11.13 -0.78
N GLY A 396 -2.92 10.87 -2.04
CA GLY A 396 -3.68 11.34 -3.20
C GLY A 396 -5.11 10.78 -3.19
N TRP A 397 -5.25 9.47 -2.99
CA TRP A 397 -6.54 8.78 -2.89
C TRP A 397 -7.40 9.33 -1.77
N MET A 398 -6.84 9.51 -0.58
CA MET A 398 -7.53 10.13 0.54
C MET A 398 -8.01 11.54 0.18
N GLY A 399 -7.13 12.37 -0.40
CA GLY A 399 -7.45 13.75 -0.78
C GLY A 399 -8.63 13.87 -1.76
N TRP A 400 -8.61 13.15 -2.89
CA TRP A 400 -9.71 13.22 -3.84
C TRP A 400 -10.95 12.40 -3.40
N GLY A 401 -10.76 11.40 -2.53
CA GLY A 401 -11.83 10.63 -1.90
C GLY A 401 -12.63 11.45 -0.88
N GLU A 402 -11.98 12.35 -0.15
CA GLU A 402 -12.63 13.31 0.76
C GLU A 402 -13.47 14.33 0.00
N VAL A 403 -12.87 14.98 -1.01
CA VAL A 403 -13.55 15.92 -1.93
C VAL A 403 -14.68 15.21 -2.67
N GLY A 404 -14.53 13.91 -2.93
CA GLY A 404 -15.49 13.12 -3.68
C GLY A 404 -15.54 13.55 -5.14
N VAL A 405 -14.40 13.95 -5.72
CA VAL A 405 -14.27 14.21 -7.16
C VAL A 405 -12.89 13.72 -7.60
N MET A 406 -12.87 12.82 -8.57
CA MET A 406 -11.64 12.35 -9.22
C MET A 406 -11.50 13.07 -10.56
N ASN A 407 -10.34 13.70 -10.79
CA ASN A 407 -10.04 14.43 -12.03
C ASN A 407 -9.17 13.58 -12.96
N ASP A 408 -9.09 13.98 -14.23
CA ASP A 408 -8.24 13.34 -15.25
C ASP A 408 -6.79 13.16 -14.78
N ARG A 409 -6.23 14.19 -14.13
CA ARG A 409 -4.85 14.14 -13.60
C ARG A 409 -4.64 13.00 -12.61
N HIS A 410 -5.60 12.77 -11.71
CA HIS A 410 -5.51 11.68 -10.74
C HIS A 410 -5.58 10.32 -11.43
N LEU A 411 -6.37 10.20 -12.50
CA LEU A 411 -6.45 8.96 -13.27
C LEU A 411 -5.15 8.66 -14.03
N ASP A 412 -4.53 9.70 -14.59
CA ASP A 412 -3.26 9.57 -15.28
C ASP A 412 -2.13 9.21 -14.29
N GLU A 413 -2.10 9.83 -13.10
CA GLU A 413 -1.18 9.47 -11.99
C GLU A 413 -1.35 7.99 -11.55
N LEU A 414 -2.57 7.46 -11.48
CA LEU A 414 -2.80 6.03 -11.16
C LEU A 414 -2.37 5.10 -12.30
N LYS A 415 -2.45 5.54 -13.54
CA LYS A 415 -2.05 4.76 -14.72
C LYS A 415 -0.53 4.64 -14.83
N GLU A 416 0.22 5.63 -14.36
CA GLU A 416 1.68 5.60 -14.34
C GLU A 416 2.24 4.49 -13.43
N ASP A 417 1.62 4.25 -12.26
CA ASP A 417 2.04 3.19 -11.32
C ASP A 417 0.83 2.40 -10.77
N VAL A 418 0.27 1.55 -11.63
CA VAL A 418 -0.86 0.66 -11.29
C VAL A 418 -0.47 -0.33 -10.17
N ALA A 419 0.80 -0.74 -10.12
CA ALA A 419 1.28 -1.66 -9.09
C ALA A 419 1.25 -1.03 -7.69
N ALA A 420 1.76 0.21 -7.55
CA ALA A 420 1.67 0.94 -6.29
C ALA A 420 0.22 1.18 -5.85
N PHE A 421 -0.67 1.48 -6.80
CA PHE A 421 -2.11 1.57 -6.52
C PHE A 421 -2.69 0.25 -6.01
N CYS A 422 -2.30 -0.87 -6.60
CA CYS A 422 -2.78 -2.18 -6.16
C CYS A 422 -2.29 -2.54 -4.76
N PHE A 423 -1.02 -2.31 -4.44
CA PHE A 423 -0.49 -2.51 -3.08
C PHE A 423 -1.20 -1.62 -2.04
N ALA A 424 -1.40 -0.34 -2.38
CA ALA A 424 -2.15 0.61 -1.56
C ALA A 424 -3.60 0.13 -1.34
N GLY A 425 -4.28 -0.33 -2.39
CA GLY A 425 -5.66 -0.82 -2.32
C GLY A 425 -5.83 -2.05 -1.43
N VAL A 426 -4.85 -2.97 -1.43
CA VAL A 426 -4.85 -4.16 -0.56
C VAL A 426 -4.70 -3.77 0.91
N ILE A 427 -3.72 -2.91 1.27
CA ILE A 427 -3.57 -2.43 2.65
C ILE A 427 -4.84 -1.69 3.10
N LEU A 428 -5.37 -0.81 2.25
CA LEU A 428 -6.54 -0.02 2.58
C LEU A 428 -7.79 -0.91 2.79
N GLY A 429 -7.92 -2.01 2.04
CA GLY A 429 -8.94 -3.03 2.25
C GLY A 429 -8.84 -3.67 3.64
N VAL A 430 -7.65 -4.10 4.05
CA VAL A 430 -7.41 -4.69 5.39
C VAL A 430 -7.68 -3.68 6.50
N ILE A 431 -7.29 -2.41 6.30
CA ILE A 431 -7.62 -1.33 7.24
C ILE A 431 -9.15 -1.16 7.34
N GLY A 432 -9.85 -1.09 6.21
CA GLY A 432 -11.31 -0.91 6.17
C GLY A 432 -12.08 -2.04 6.86
N GLU A 433 -11.62 -3.29 6.70
CA GLU A 433 -12.24 -4.46 7.33
C GLU A 433 -11.96 -4.54 8.83
N ARG A 434 -10.69 -4.31 9.25
CA ARG A 434 -10.24 -4.61 10.62
C ARG A 434 -10.24 -3.42 11.56
N ALA A 435 -10.27 -2.18 11.06
CA ALA A 435 -10.22 -0.98 11.92
C ALA A 435 -11.43 -0.83 12.87
N LYS A 436 -12.53 -1.59 12.67
CA LYS A 436 -13.69 -1.61 13.58
C LYS A 436 -13.58 -2.63 14.70
N SER A 437 -12.59 -3.52 14.67
CA SER A 437 -12.46 -4.53 15.72
C SER A 437 -12.12 -3.84 17.04
N ALA A 438 -12.90 -4.09 18.09
CA ALA A 438 -12.66 -3.49 19.40
C ALA A 438 -11.22 -3.78 19.90
N GLU A 439 -10.64 -4.89 19.45
CA GLU A 439 -9.27 -5.31 19.76
C GLU A 439 -8.20 -4.32 19.24
N THR A 440 -8.47 -3.53 18.19
CA THR A 440 -7.49 -2.56 17.66
C THR A 440 -7.38 -1.29 18.52
N TRP A 441 -8.36 -1.00 19.38
CA TRP A 441 -8.37 0.22 20.21
C TRP A 441 -8.05 -0.03 21.69
N ALA A 442 -8.11 -1.29 22.14
CA ALA A 442 -7.94 -1.66 23.54
C ALA A 442 -6.64 -1.12 24.15
N GLY A 443 -5.53 -1.18 23.42
CA GLY A 443 -4.23 -0.70 23.91
C GLY A 443 -4.12 0.83 23.97
N SER A 444 -4.70 1.55 22.99
CA SER A 444 -4.75 3.01 23.02
C SER A 444 -5.68 3.53 24.11
N ASP A 445 -6.86 2.92 24.28
CA ASP A 445 -7.79 3.30 25.34
C ASP A 445 -7.16 3.01 26.72
N LEU A 446 -6.43 1.91 26.85
CA LEU A 446 -5.70 1.57 28.07
C LEU A 446 -4.59 2.58 28.37
N ALA A 447 -3.83 3.00 27.35
CA ALA A 447 -2.80 4.02 27.49
C ALA A 447 -3.39 5.37 27.93
N GLU A 448 -4.59 5.71 27.45
CA GLU A 448 -5.29 6.90 27.91
C GLU A 448 -5.78 6.77 29.35
N CYS A 449 -6.32 5.60 29.74
CA CYS A 449 -6.67 5.31 31.13
C CYS A 449 -5.45 5.40 32.05
N GLN A 450 -4.27 4.91 31.65
CA GLN A 450 -3.01 5.02 32.39
C GLN A 450 -2.58 6.48 32.58
N ARG A 451 -2.84 7.34 31.60
CA ARG A 451 -2.56 8.78 31.69
C ARG A 451 -3.48 9.49 32.69
N VAL A 452 -4.75 9.09 32.75
CA VAL A 452 -5.76 9.68 33.65
C VAL A 452 -5.60 9.16 35.08
N PHE A 453 -5.46 7.85 35.25
CA PHE A 453 -5.33 7.18 36.54
C PHE A 453 -3.87 6.84 36.81
N ARG A 454 -3.13 7.77 37.41
CA ARG A 454 -1.71 7.54 37.72
C ARG A 454 -1.51 6.54 38.88
N SER A 455 -2.31 6.65 39.93
CA SER A 455 -2.34 5.70 41.05
C SER A 455 -3.72 5.06 41.20
N VAL A 456 -3.71 3.78 41.57
CA VAL A 456 -4.90 2.94 41.77
C VAL A 456 -4.77 2.19 43.07
N TYR A 457 -5.91 1.84 43.67
CA TYR A 457 -5.95 0.97 44.83
C TYR A 457 -6.18 -0.47 44.38
N LEU A 458 -5.24 -1.36 44.69
CA LEU A 458 -5.31 -2.78 44.36
C LEU A 458 -5.67 -3.60 45.60
N GLY A 459 -6.70 -4.42 45.51
CA GLY A 459 -7.14 -5.32 46.58
C GLY A 459 -7.50 -6.73 46.14
#